data_AF-A0A562IBS3-F1
#
_entry.id   AF-A0A562IBS3-F1
#
_cell.length_a   1.000
_cell.length_b   1.000
_cell.length_c   1.000
_cell.angle_alpha   90.00
_cell.angle_beta   90.00
_cell.angle_gamma   90.00
#
_symmetry.space_group_name_H-M   'P 1'
#
loop_
_entity.id
_entity.type
_entity.pdbx_description
1 polymer ?
#
loop_
_entity_poly.entity_id
_entity_poly.type
_entity_poly.pdbx_seq_one_letter_code
_entity_poly.pdbx_strand_id
1 'polypeptide(L)'
;MSHSVAGEPPAAGRRAAPLTTAVYSAAEWELLTNLPGRVLVAAAVPAPGRPPRGVAAGLAGLDAVAAGRVFDSDLVRAVVAAIYARHDSSTSPADRLTDLVDLLASCRAAVRVLRRRADPADSAAYRQWVLSVAARVCRAVPVGGAADVPTAPVDRRFLERLGGALDLR
;
A
#
# COMPACT_ATOMS: atom_id res chain seq x y z
N MET A 1 -58.61 18.74 9.23
CA MET A 1 -57.54 19.56 9.83
C MET A 1 -56.62 18.58 10.57
N SER A 2 -55.57 18.05 9.92
CA SER A 2 -54.18 18.58 9.99
C SER A 2 -53.43 18.05 11.23
N HIS A 3 -52.24 17.42 11.25
CA HIS A 3 -51.24 16.96 10.26
C HIS A 3 -50.40 15.85 10.92
N SER A 4 -49.83 14.95 10.10
CA SER A 4 -48.67 14.09 10.40
C SER A 4 -47.47 14.87 10.90
N VAL A 5 -46.63 14.27 11.76
CA VAL A 5 -45.16 14.24 11.59
C VAL A 5 -44.65 12.91 12.11
N ALA A 6 -44.28 12.03 11.18
CA ALA A 6 -43.40 10.90 11.42
C ALA A 6 -41.97 11.43 11.62
N GLY A 7 -41.37 11.15 12.77
CA GLY A 7 -39.93 11.32 12.99
C GLY A 7 -39.22 10.07 12.52
N GLU A 8 -38.90 10.00 11.23
CA GLU A 8 -38.00 8.98 10.69
C GLU A 8 -36.56 9.38 11.08
N PRO A 9 -35.75 8.49 11.71
CA PRO A 9 -34.36 8.79 11.98
C PRO A 9 -33.56 8.89 10.67
N PRO A 10 -32.50 9.70 10.62
CA PRO A 10 -31.74 9.89 9.39
C PRO A 10 -31.13 8.55 8.98
N ALA A 11 -31.47 8.09 7.77
CA ALA A 11 -30.73 7.06 7.08
C ALA A 11 -29.28 7.54 6.99
N ALA A 12 -28.43 7.02 7.88
CA ALA A 12 -26.99 7.19 7.79
C ALA A 12 -26.61 6.79 6.36
N GLY A 13 -26.24 7.79 5.56
CA GLY A 13 -25.89 7.62 4.17
C GLY A 13 -24.80 6.57 4.09
N ARG A 14 -25.20 5.35 3.74
CA ARG A 14 -24.29 4.28 3.38
C ARG A 14 -23.57 4.81 2.16
N ARG A 15 -22.38 5.40 2.37
CA ARG A 15 -21.48 5.77 1.28
C ARG A 15 -21.38 4.52 0.42
N ALA A 16 -21.98 4.57 -0.76
CA ALA A 16 -21.87 3.49 -1.71
C ALA A 16 -20.38 3.30 -1.93
N ALA A 17 -19.86 2.15 -1.52
CA ALA A 17 -18.45 1.83 -1.72
C ALA A 17 -18.21 1.94 -3.24
N PRO A 18 -17.14 2.64 -3.68
CA PRO A 18 -16.83 2.76 -5.11
C PRO A 18 -16.93 1.38 -5.77
N LEU A 19 -17.44 1.30 -7.00
CA LEU A 19 -17.66 0.01 -7.69
C LEU A 19 -16.39 -0.86 -7.70
N THR A 20 -15.22 -0.23 -7.77
CA THR A 20 -13.90 -0.87 -7.69
C THR A 20 -13.62 -1.55 -6.35
N THR A 21 -14.27 -1.16 -5.27
CA THR A 21 -14.12 -1.74 -3.91
C THR A 21 -15.18 -2.78 -3.59
N ALA A 22 -16.38 -2.68 -4.18
CA ALA A 22 -17.53 -3.53 -3.89
C ALA A 22 -17.30 -5.01 -4.28
N VAL A 23 -16.31 -5.28 -5.14
CA VAL A 23 -15.93 -6.63 -5.58
C VAL A 23 -15.06 -7.38 -4.57
N TYR A 24 -14.60 -6.74 -3.50
CA TYR A 24 -13.75 -7.35 -2.47
C TYR A 24 -14.51 -7.61 -1.17
N SER A 25 -14.24 -8.75 -0.54
CA SER A 25 -14.61 -8.96 0.86
C SER A 25 -13.80 -8.02 1.77
N ALA A 26 -14.27 -7.81 3.00
CA ALA A 26 -13.57 -6.96 3.97
C ALA A 26 -12.11 -7.39 4.19
N ALA A 27 -11.84 -8.69 4.31
CA ALA A 27 -10.49 -9.22 4.50
C ALA A 27 -9.59 -9.06 3.26
N GLU A 28 -10.15 -9.22 2.05
CA GLU A 28 -9.43 -8.97 0.80
C GLU A 28 -9.08 -7.49 0.66
N TRP A 29 -10.01 -6.60 0.98
CA TRP A 29 -9.79 -5.15 0.96
C TRP A 29 -8.78 -4.71 2.01
N GLU A 30 -8.84 -5.28 3.22
CA GLU A 30 -7.85 -5.05 4.27
C GLU A 30 -6.45 -5.48 3.84
N LEU A 31 -6.32 -6.65 3.20
CA LEU A 31 -5.05 -7.12 2.65
C LEU A 31 -4.47 -6.11 1.65
N LEU A 32 -5.28 -5.62 0.71
CA LEU A 32 -4.84 -4.66 -0.31
C LEU A 32 -4.48 -3.29 0.29
N THR A 33 -5.21 -2.83 1.30
CA THR A 33 -4.95 -1.52 1.94
C THR A 33 -3.78 -1.55 2.92
N ASN A 34 -3.48 -2.70 3.55
CA ASN A 34 -2.35 -2.84 4.47
C ASN A 34 -1.00 -3.09 3.78
N LEU A 35 -1.02 -3.68 2.58
CA LEU A 35 0.21 -4.13 1.91
C LEU A 35 1.21 -2.99 1.62
N PRO A 36 0.83 -1.82 1.09
CA PRO A 36 1.77 -0.73 0.79
C PRO A 36 2.54 -0.25 2.03
N GLY A 37 1.84 -0.10 3.16
CA GLY A 37 2.46 0.30 4.44
C GLY A 37 3.43 -0.75 4.97
N ARG A 38 3.07 -2.03 4.91
CA ARG A 38 3.97 -3.13 5.32
C ARG A 38 5.21 -3.22 4.44
N VAL A 39 5.06 -3.00 3.13
CA VAL A 39 6.19 -2.93 2.19
C VAL A 39 7.10 -1.75 2.52
N LEU A 40 6.55 -0.57 2.80
CA LEU A 40 7.32 0.60 3.24
C LEU A 40 8.13 0.27 4.50
N VAL A 41 7.51 -0.29 5.53
CA VAL A 41 8.17 -0.64 6.80
C VAL A 41 9.29 -1.65 6.57
N ALA A 42 9.03 -2.77 5.88
CA ALA A 42 10.06 -3.77 5.58
C ALA A 42 11.19 -3.20 4.70
N ALA A 43 10.83 -2.32 3.78
CA ALA A 43 11.77 -1.59 2.97
C ALA A 43 12.51 -0.51 3.75
N ALA A 44 12.13 -0.15 4.98
CA ALA A 44 12.80 0.85 5.82
C ALA A 44 13.65 0.21 6.94
N VAL A 45 13.25 -0.96 7.45
CA VAL A 45 13.92 -1.67 8.56
C VAL A 45 15.43 -1.88 8.31
N PRO A 46 16.31 -1.61 9.29
CA PRO A 46 17.73 -1.91 9.19
C PRO A 46 18.00 -3.40 8.93
N ALA A 47 19.02 -3.71 8.13
CA ALA A 47 19.45 -5.07 7.85
C ALA A 47 20.98 -5.14 7.68
N PRO A 48 21.63 -6.27 7.96
CA PRO A 48 23.05 -6.45 7.67
C PRO A 48 23.37 -6.11 6.19
N GLY A 49 24.39 -5.26 5.97
CA GLY A 49 24.78 -4.82 4.63
C GLY A 49 23.90 -3.72 4.01
N ARG A 50 22.96 -3.17 4.78
CA ARG A 50 22.11 -2.03 4.39
C ARG A 50 22.62 -0.74 5.04
N PRO A 51 22.72 0.37 4.30
CA PRO A 51 23.06 1.64 4.93
C PRO A 51 21.99 2.03 5.96
N PRO A 52 22.35 2.75 7.05
CA PRO A 52 21.39 3.22 8.02
C PRO A 52 20.33 4.08 7.33
N ARG A 53 19.06 3.76 7.59
CA ARG A 53 17.93 4.46 6.99
C ARG A 53 17.55 5.63 7.86
N GLY A 54 17.76 6.83 7.34
CA GLY A 54 17.32 8.07 7.96
C GLY A 54 15.85 8.38 7.67
N VAL A 55 15.36 9.48 8.26
CA VAL A 55 14.00 10.01 8.05
C VAL A 55 13.67 10.19 6.56
N ALA A 56 14.66 10.56 5.74
CA ALA A 56 14.52 10.71 4.28
C ALA A 56 13.97 9.45 3.59
N ALA A 57 14.36 8.25 4.03
CA ALA A 57 13.87 7.01 3.46
C ALA A 57 12.41 6.73 3.83
N GLY A 58 12.02 7.06 5.07
CA GLY A 58 10.62 7.00 5.50
C GLY A 58 9.74 7.96 4.70
N LEU A 59 10.17 9.21 4.55
CA LEU A 59 9.46 10.23 3.75
C LEU A 59 9.33 9.81 2.29
N ALA A 60 10.41 9.33 1.67
CA ALA A 60 10.37 8.83 0.28
C ALA A 60 9.36 7.68 0.11
N GLY A 61 9.20 6.83 1.12
CA GLY A 61 8.17 5.80 1.15
C GLY A 61 6.76 6.36 1.26
N LEU A 62 6.54 7.33 2.14
CA LEU A 62 5.24 7.99 2.32
C LEU A 62 4.84 8.76 1.06
N ASP A 63 5.78 9.46 0.43
CA ASP A 63 5.58 10.13 -0.85
C ASP A 63 5.24 9.12 -1.96
N ALA A 64 5.85 7.93 -1.93
CA ALA A 64 5.52 6.86 -2.88
C ALA A 64 4.09 6.34 -2.71
N VAL A 65 3.63 6.20 -1.47
CA VAL A 65 2.24 5.83 -1.17
C VAL A 65 1.30 6.94 -1.63
N ALA A 66 1.62 8.20 -1.29
CA ALA A 66 0.88 9.39 -1.72
C ALA A 66 0.78 9.54 -3.24
N ALA A 67 1.83 9.16 -3.97
CA ALA A 67 1.85 9.20 -5.44
C ALA A 67 0.78 8.31 -6.08
N GLY A 68 0.26 7.30 -5.36
CA GLY A 68 -0.87 6.50 -5.84
C GLY A 68 -2.17 7.31 -6.04
N ARG A 69 -2.30 8.51 -5.46
CA ARG A 69 -3.46 9.40 -5.69
C ARG A 69 -3.60 9.86 -7.14
N VAL A 70 -2.48 9.92 -7.87
CA VAL A 70 -2.43 10.39 -9.27
C VAL A 70 -2.19 9.26 -10.26
N PHE A 71 -2.24 8.00 -9.83
CA PHE A 71 -2.12 6.84 -10.72
C PHE A 71 -3.34 6.73 -11.64
N ASP A 72 -3.12 6.27 -12.86
CA ASP A 72 -4.17 5.95 -13.83
C ASP A 72 -4.77 4.55 -13.58
N SER A 73 -5.21 4.31 -12.35
CA SER A 73 -5.88 3.08 -11.91
C SER A 73 -6.86 3.43 -10.81
N ASP A 74 -8.15 3.15 -11.03
CA ASP A 74 -9.19 3.41 -10.05
C ASP A 74 -8.98 2.59 -8.78
N LEU A 75 -8.51 1.34 -8.92
CA LEU A 75 -8.14 0.51 -7.80
C LEU A 75 -7.04 1.17 -6.94
N VAL A 76 -5.95 1.64 -7.55
CA VAL A 76 -4.84 2.28 -6.80
C VAL A 76 -5.33 3.53 -6.09
N ARG A 77 -6.10 4.39 -6.76
CA ARG A 77 -6.68 5.60 -6.15
C ARG A 77 -7.60 5.25 -4.99
N ALA A 78 -8.44 4.22 -5.12
CA ALA A 78 -9.34 3.77 -4.06
C ALA A 78 -8.58 3.20 -2.85
N VAL A 79 -7.52 2.43 -3.08
CA VAL A 79 -6.66 1.90 -2.00
C VAL A 79 -6.02 3.05 -1.22
N VAL A 80 -5.46 4.04 -1.91
CA VAL A 80 -4.84 5.19 -1.25
C VAL A 80 -5.86 6.00 -0.46
N ALA A 81 -7.05 6.25 -1.01
CA ALA A 81 -8.12 6.93 -0.30
C ALA A 81 -8.51 6.18 1.00
N ALA A 82 -8.59 4.84 0.94
CA ALA A 82 -8.91 4.02 2.12
C ALA A 82 -7.80 4.01 3.17
N ILE A 83 -6.53 4.05 2.75
CA ILE A 83 -5.39 4.18 3.67
C ILE A 83 -5.54 5.48 4.49
N TYR A 84 -5.76 6.61 3.83
CA TYR A 84 -5.89 7.90 4.54
C TYR A 84 -7.16 7.98 5.39
N ALA A 85 -8.30 7.47 4.92
CA ALA A 85 -9.54 7.47 5.69
C ALA A 85 -9.45 6.67 7.01
N ARG A 86 -8.60 5.64 7.07
CA ARG A 86 -8.35 4.86 8.30
C ARG A 86 -7.46 5.61 9.29
N HIS A 87 -6.54 6.44 8.81
CA HIS A 87 -5.66 7.24 9.66
C HIS A 87 -6.43 8.32 10.43
N ASP A 88 -7.57 8.78 9.90
CA ASP A 88 -8.45 9.75 10.56
C ASP A 88 -9.21 9.17 11.78
N SER A 89 -9.23 7.84 11.97
CA SER A 89 -10.04 7.15 12.98
C SER A 89 -9.23 6.39 14.06
N SER A 90 -8.05 6.90 14.43
CA SER A 90 -6.96 6.19 15.14
C SER A 90 -7.31 5.15 16.23
N THR A 91 -6.73 3.96 16.11
CA THR A 91 -5.82 3.36 17.12
C THR A 91 -4.85 2.42 16.39
N SER A 92 -3.55 2.66 16.57
CA SER A 92 -2.44 2.01 15.85
C SER A 92 -1.98 0.73 16.55
N PRO A 93 -1.86 -0.42 15.83
CA PRO A 93 -0.95 -1.48 16.21
C PRO A 93 0.26 -1.47 15.26
N ALA A 94 1.07 -0.42 15.34
CA ALA A 94 2.40 -0.40 14.74
C ALA A 94 3.36 -1.20 15.64
N ASP A 95 3.17 -2.52 15.74
CA ASP A 95 4.14 -3.35 16.48
C ASP A 95 4.24 -4.81 16.03
N ARG A 96 3.96 -5.08 14.75
CA ARG A 96 4.45 -6.32 14.15
C ARG A 96 5.58 -5.97 13.21
N LEU A 97 6.80 -6.19 13.70
CA LEU A 97 7.97 -6.37 12.86
C LEU A 97 7.53 -7.26 11.70
N THR A 98 7.49 -6.70 10.49
CA THR A 98 6.97 -7.43 9.36
C THR A 98 8.00 -8.49 9.00
N ASP A 99 7.72 -9.75 9.35
CA ASP A 99 8.50 -10.88 8.85
C ASP A 99 8.46 -10.83 7.32
N LEU A 100 9.63 -10.86 6.70
CA LEU A 100 9.78 -10.86 5.26
C LEU A 100 9.05 -12.05 4.62
N VAL A 101 9.03 -13.21 5.29
CA VAL A 101 8.30 -14.39 4.80
C VAL A 101 6.80 -14.09 4.72
N ASP A 102 6.23 -13.54 5.78
CA ASP A 102 4.82 -13.16 5.86
C ASP A 102 4.47 -12.04 4.87
N LEU A 103 5.37 -11.09 4.66
CA LEU A 103 5.20 -10.04 3.67
C LEU A 103 5.11 -10.62 2.25
N LEU A 104 6.05 -11.50 1.89
CA LEU A 104 6.06 -12.12 0.57
C LEU A 104 4.85 -13.05 0.39
N ALA A 105 4.40 -13.73 1.44
CA ALA A 105 3.15 -14.50 1.42
C ALA A 105 1.93 -13.59 1.20
N SER A 106 1.89 -12.44 1.87
CA SER A 106 0.82 -11.43 1.72
C SER A 106 0.82 -10.83 0.31
N CYS A 107 1.99 -10.59 -0.29
CA CYS A 107 2.10 -10.14 -1.68
C CYS A 107 1.49 -11.18 -2.64
N ARG A 108 1.86 -12.46 -2.51
CA ARG A 108 1.30 -13.54 -3.35
C ARG A 108 -0.21 -13.69 -3.14
N ALA A 109 -0.70 -13.52 -1.91
CA ALA A 109 -2.13 -13.54 -1.62
C ALA A 109 -2.84 -12.38 -2.33
N ALA A 110 -2.29 -11.16 -2.28
CA ALA A 110 -2.83 -10.01 -3.00
C ALA A 110 -2.88 -10.26 -4.51
N VAL A 111 -1.81 -10.81 -5.11
CA VAL A 111 -1.82 -11.18 -6.54
C VAL A 111 -2.94 -12.16 -6.88
N ARG A 112 -3.16 -13.18 -6.05
CA ARG A 112 -4.27 -14.14 -6.26
C ARG A 112 -5.64 -13.48 -6.17
N VAL A 113 -5.84 -12.55 -5.23
CA VAL A 113 -7.07 -11.78 -5.08
C VAL A 113 -7.31 -10.91 -6.32
N LEU A 114 -6.28 -10.16 -6.74
CA LEU A 114 -6.36 -9.25 -7.88
C LEU A 114 -6.64 -10.00 -9.19
N ARG A 115 -5.96 -11.13 -9.43
CA ARG A 115 -6.22 -11.97 -10.61
C ARG A 115 -7.66 -12.52 -10.68
N ARG A 116 -8.33 -12.67 -9.54
CA ARG A 116 -9.70 -13.20 -9.47
C ARG A 116 -10.78 -12.12 -9.57
N ARG A 117 -10.46 -10.87 -9.21
CA ARG A 117 -11.47 -9.82 -8.94
C ARG A 117 -11.24 -8.50 -9.69
N ALA A 118 -9.99 -8.15 -10.01
CA ALA A 118 -9.67 -6.92 -10.74
C ALA A 118 -9.50 -7.23 -12.24
N ASP A 119 -9.72 -6.23 -13.08
CA ASP A 119 -9.26 -6.31 -14.46
C ASP A 119 -7.71 -6.38 -14.52
N PRO A 120 -7.14 -6.88 -15.63
CA PRO A 120 -5.70 -7.05 -15.74
C PRO A 120 -4.89 -5.76 -15.61
N ALA A 121 -5.44 -4.61 -16.02
CA ALA A 121 -4.73 -3.33 -16.02
C ALA A 121 -4.64 -2.78 -14.59
N ASP A 122 -5.75 -2.73 -13.84
CA ASP A 122 -5.75 -2.34 -12.43
C ASP A 122 -4.90 -3.28 -11.57
N SER A 123 -4.97 -4.58 -11.86
CA SER A 123 -4.14 -5.59 -11.21
C SER A 123 -2.65 -5.34 -11.43
N ALA A 124 -2.23 -5.00 -12.66
CA ALA A 124 -0.84 -4.69 -12.97
C ALA A 124 -0.41 -3.35 -12.33
N ALA A 125 -1.24 -2.32 -12.42
CA ALA A 125 -0.99 -1.00 -11.86
C ALA A 125 -0.78 -1.06 -10.34
N TYR A 126 -1.64 -1.78 -9.62
CA TYR A 126 -1.48 -1.99 -8.18
C TYR A 126 -0.16 -2.67 -7.83
N ARG A 127 0.19 -3.76 -8.52
CA ARG A 127 1.43 -4.51 -8.24
C ARG A 127 2.66 -3.63 -8.49
N GLN A 128 2.69 -2.91 -9.61
CA GLN A 128 3.77 -1.98 -9.95
C GLN A 128 3.87 -0.84 -8.94
N TRP A 129 2.74 -0.26 -8.54
CA TRP A 129 2.70 0.80 -7.54
C TRP A 129 3.28 0.33 -6.20
N VAL A 130 2.87 -0.85 -5.71
CA VAL A 130 3.41 -1.45 -4.46
C VAL A 130 4.93 -1.67 -4.54
N LEU A 131 5.43 -2.21 -5.66
CA LEU A 131 6.88 -2.37 -5.85
C LEU A 131 7.59 -1.01 -5.86
N SER A 132 6.97 0.02 -6.46
CA SER A 132 7.53 1.37 -6.54
C SER A 132 7.69 2.04 -5.17
N VAL A 133 6.86 1.67 -4.19
CA VAL A 133 6.99 2.12 -2.79
C VAL A 133 8.32 1.64 -2.21
N ALA A 134 8.59 0.32 -2.28
CA ALA A 134 9.86 -0.24 -1.84
C ALA A 134 11.05 0.36 -2.59
N ALA A 135 10.92 0.53 -3.91
CA ALA A 135 12.01 1.04 -4.74
C ALA A 135 12.42 2.47 -4.35
N ARG A 136 11.46 3.35 -4.00
CA ARG A 136 11.75 4.71 -3.53
C ARG A 136 12.43 4.73 -2.17
N VAL A 137 12.01 3.88 -1.24
CA VAL A 137 12.69 3.75 0.07
C VAL A 137 14.13 3.26 -0.10
N CYS A 138 14.36 2.26 -0.96
CA CYS A 138 15.71 1.72 -1.23
C CYS A 138 16.63 2.70 -1.97
N ARG A 139 16.08 3.65 -2.73
CA ARG A 139 16.85 4.67 -3.47
C ARG A 139 17.00 5.98 -2.71
N ALA A 140 16.34 6.14 -1.56
CA ALA A 140 16.41 7.35 -0.79
C ALA A 140 17.84 7.59 -0.31
N VAL A 141 18.47 8.63 -0.84
CA VAL A 141 19.82 9.05 -0.44
C VAL A 141 19.69 9.92 0.81
N PRO A 142 20.55 9.73 1.83
CA PRO A 142 20.63 10.65 2.96
C PRO A 142 20.89 12.09 2.48
N VAL A 143 20.38 13.08 3.20
CA VAL A 143 20.63 14.50 2.89
C VAL A 143 22.15 14.74 2.83
N GLY A 144 22.65 15.22 1.69
CA GLY A 144 24.08 15.45 1.43
C GLY A 144 24.82 14.30 0.75
N GLY A 145 24.17 13.17 0.44
CA GLY A 145 24.75 12.09 -0.36
C GLY A 145 24.62 12.34 -1.87
N ALA A 146 25.50 11.71 -2.66
CA ALA A 146 25.44 11.77 -4.11
C ALA A 146 24.23 10.98 -4.66
N ALA A 147 23.53 11.54 -5.64
CA ALA A 147 22.35 10.92 -6.27
C ALA A 147 22.68 9.64 -7.06
N ASP A 148 23.95 9.42 -7.43
CA ASP A 148 24.41 8.32 -8.27
C ASP A 148 24.89 7.09 -7.50
N VAL A 149 24.62 6.99 -6.19
CA VAL A 149 25.01 5.80 -5.41
C VAL A 149 24.19 4.59 -5.87
N PRO A 150 24.83 3.51 -6.35
CA PRO A 150 24.13 2.29 -6.74
C PRO A 150 23.30 1.73 -5.58
N THR A 151 22.11 1.22 -5.88
CA THR A 151 21.29 0.53 -4.87
C THR A 151 22.08 -0.62 -4.24
N ALA A 152 22.13 -0.66 -2.91
CA ALA A 152 22.88 -1.67 -2.17
C ALA A 152 22.46 -3.10 -2.62
N PRO A 153 23.38 -4.08 -2.69
CA PRO A 153 23.05 -5.45 -3.14
C PRO A 153 21.91 -6.10 -2.34
N VAL A 154 21.82 -5.81 -1.04
CA VAL A 154 20.73 -6.28 -0.18
C VAL A 154 19.37 -5.71 -0.59
N ASP A 155 19.33 -4.44 -0.99
CA ASP A 155 18.11 -3.78 -1.45
C ASP A 155 17.68 -4.27 -2.82
N ARG A 156 18.65 -4.52 -3.71
CA ARG A 156 18.38 -5.18 -4.99
C ARG A 156 17.77 -6.56 -4.79
N ARG A 157 18.34 -7.39 -3.92
CA ARG A 157 17.82 -8.74 -3.61
C ARG A 157 16.42 -8.68 -2.98
N PHE A 158 16.16 -7.68 -2.14
CA PHE A 158 14.83 -7.44 -1.58
C PHE A 158 13.82 -7.09 -2.67
N LEU A 159 14.13 -6.14 -3.55
CA LEU A 159 13.27 -5.74 -4.66
C LEU A 159 13.03 -6.89 -5.64
N GLU A 160 14.05 -7.71 -5.92
CA GLU A 160 13.92 -8.90 -6.75
C GLU A 160 12.94 -9.92 -6.15
N ARG A 161 13.03 -10.19 -4.83
CA ARG A 161 12.10 -11.09 -4.13
C ARG A 161 10.69 -10.53 -4.10
N LEU A 162 10.54 -9.23 -3.85
CA LEU A 162 9.26 -8.54 -3.84
C LEU A 162 8.60 -8.58 -5.23
N GLY A 163 9.35 -8.25 -6.29
CA GLY A 163 8.88 -8.33 -7.67
C GLY A 163 8.48 -9.76 -8.09
N GLY A 164 9.21 -10.77 -7.61
CA GLY A 164 8.80 -12.17 -7.80
C GLY A 164 7.51 -12.54 -7.06
N ALA A 165 7.31 -12.05 -5.83
CA ALA A 165 6.08 -12.28 -5.08
C ALA A 165 4.87 -11.48 -5.62
N LEU A 166 5.13 -10.36 -6.29
CA LEU A 166 4.15 -9.51 -6.98
C LEU A 166 3.95 -9.90 -8.45
N ASP A 167 4.61 -10.96 -8.94
CA ASP A 167 4.43 -11.44 -10.32
C ASP A 167 4.66 -10.32 -11.36
N LEU A 168 5.81 -9.65 -11.24
CA LEU A 168 6.24 -8.54 -12.11
C LEU A 168 7.51 -8.87 -12.91
N ARG A 169 7.78 -10.16 -13.13
CA ARG A 169 8.96 -10.65 -13.86
C ARG A 169 8.57 -11.16 -15.23
#